data_AF-A0A091ENV3-F1
#
_entry.id   AF-A0A091ENV3-F1
#
_cell.length_a   1.000
_cell.length_b   1.000
_cell.length_c   1.000
_cell.angle_alpha   90.00
_cell.angle_beta   90.00
_cell.angle_gamma   90.00
#
_symmetry.space_group_name_H-M   'P 1'
#
loop_
_entity.id
_entity.type
_entity.pdbx_description
1 polymer ?
#
loop_
_entity_poly.entity_id
_entity_poly.type
_entity_poly.pdbx_seq_one_letter_code
_entity_poly.pdbx_strand_id
1 'polypeptide(L)'
;SAPYVKIYLLPDRKKKFQTKVLRRTLNPEWDETFSFGVPFGELPARRLHFGVYDFDRFSSRHDLIGQVVLDNLLEAAEARPEVPIWRDIQEGSGEKADLGEVNFSLCYLPTAGRLTVTVIRASNLRAMDLTGYS
;
A
#
# COMPACT_ATOMS: atom_id res chain seq x y z
N SER A 1 -9.82 -1.21 14.88
CA SER A 1 -8.83 -1.38 13.83
C SER A 1 -7.45 -0.91 14.24
N ALA A 2 -6.45 -1.70 13.91
CA ALA A 2 -5.04 -1.44 13.92
C ALA A 2 -4.46 -1.62 12.49
N PRO A 3 -4.65 -0.65 11.58
CA PRO A 3 -4.29 -0.81 10.18
C PRO A 3 -2.78 -0.85 9.92
N TYR A 4 -2.40 -1.57 8.86
CA TYR A 4 -1.06 -1.57 8.28
C TYR A 4 -1.09 -1.97 6.80
N VAL A 5 -0.03 -1.64 6.06
CA VAL A 5 0.06 -1.88 4.61
C VAL A 5 1.17 -2.86 4.31
N LYS A 6 0.89 -3.87 3.48
CA LYS A 6 1.89 -4.72 2.83
C LYS A 6 2.11 -4.25 1.39
N ILE A 7 3.36 -4.19 0.97
CA ILE A 7 3.76 -3.67 -0.34
C ILE A 7 4.50 -4.76 -1.10
N TYR A 8 4.06 -5.03 -2.32
CA TYR A 8 4.65 -6.02 -3.23
C TYR A 8 4.94 -5.39 -4.58
N LEU A 9 6.02 -5.84 -5.22
CA LEU A 9 6.34 -5.44 -6.60
C LEU A 9 6.10 -6.62 -7.55
N LEU A 10 4.88 -6.70 -8.06
CA LEU A 10 4.42 -7.79 -8.90
C LEU A 10 5.22 -7.84 -10.22
N PRO A 11 5.43 -9.05 -10.79
CA PRO A 11 4.88 -10.34 -10.34
C PRO A 11 5.60 -10.98 -9.15
N ASP A 12 6.68 -10.37 -8.64
CA ASP A 12 7.39 -10.92 -7.48
C ASP A 12 6.55 -10.76 -6.21
N ARG A 13 6.14 -11.90 -5.65
CA ARG A 13 5.40 -12.00 -4.38
C ARG A 13 6.27 -12.42 -3.19
N LYS A 14 7.55 -12.76 -3.43
CA LYS A 14 8.48 -13.19 -2.37
C LYS A 14 8.97 -12.00 -1.57
N LYS A 15 9.44 -10.95 -2.26
CA LYS A 15 9.87 -9.72 -1.60
C LYS A 15 8.67 -8.85 -1.26
N LYS A 16 8.52 -8.54 0.02
CA LYS A 16 7.47 -7.66 0.54
C LYS A 16 8.03 -6.71 1.57
N PHE A 17 7.47 -5.52 1.63
CA PHE A 17 7.65 -4.60 2.74
C PHE A 17 6.34 -4.47 3.52
N GLN A 18 6.45 -3.98 4.74
CA GLN A 18 5.30 -3.77 5.61
C GLN A 18 5.51 -2.52 6.43
N THR A 19 4.48 -1.68 6.55
CA THR A 19 4.48 -0.57 7.49
C THR A 19 4.30 -1.05 8.93
N LYS A 20 4.51 -0.15 9.89
CA LYS A 20 4.14 -0.38 11.28
C LYS A 20 2.62 -0.52 11.42
N VAL A 21 2.23 -1.27 12.44
CA VAL A 21 0.83 -1.36 12.87
C VAL A 21 0.51 -0.17 13.76
N LEU A 22 -0.42 0.69 13.34
CA LEU A 22 -0.89 1.82 14.15
C LEU A 22 -2.24 1.46 14.76
N ARG A 23 -2.34 1.44 16.08
CA ARG A 23 -3.55 0.98 16.79
C ARG A 23 -4.59 2.08 16.93
N ARG A 24 -5.87 1.68 16.91
CA ARG A 24 -7.03 2.53 17.23
C ARG A 24 -7.15 3.76 16.33
N THR A 25 -6.94 3.57 15.02
CA THR A 25 -7.11 4.63 14.03
C THR A 25 -7.68 4.09 12.72
N LEU A 26 -8.52 4.88 12.06
CA LEU A 26 -8.97 4.67 10.67
C LEU A 26 -8.29 5.65 9.70
N ASN A 27 -7.43 6.52 10.22
CA ASN A 27 -6.64 7.50 9.47
C ASN A 27 -5.16 7.37 9.88
N PRO A 28 -4.51 6.22 9.60
CA PRO A 28 -3.12 6.01 9.97
C PRO A 28 -2.17 6.89 9.14
N GLU A 29 -1.18 7.49 9.80
CA GLU A 29 -0.07 8.20 9.16
C GLU A 29 1.23 7.47 9.49
N TRP A 30 1.81 6.81 8.48
CA TRP A 30 3.03 6.01 8.63
C TRP A 30 4.29 6.80 8.27
N ASP A 31 4.23 7.54 7.15
CA ASP A 31 5.37 8.23 6.53
C ASP A 31 6.61 7.33 6.41
N GLU A 32 6.40 6.10 5.92
CA GLU A 32 7.44 5.07 5.82
C GLU A 32 7.91 4.88 4.38
N THR A 33 9.24 4.88 4.19
CA THR A 33 9.87 4.77 2.88
C THR A 33 10.54 3.41 2.67
N PHE A 34 10.26 2.79 1.53
CA PHE A 34 10.74 1.47 1.14
C PHE A 34 11.45 1.53 -0.22
N SER A 35 12.34 0.57 -0.50
CA SER A 35 13.10 0.55 -1.74
C SER A 35 13.11 -0.83 -2.40
N PHE A 36 12.72 -0.88 -3.67
CA PHE A 36 12.83 -2.03 -4.54
C PHE A 36 13.96 -1.83 -5.54
N GLY A 37 14.73 -2.89 -5.78
CA GLY A 37 15.66 -2.94 -6.91
C GLY A 37 14.91 -3.45 -8.12
N VAL A 38 14.82 -2.65 -9.17
CA VAL A 38 14.22 -3.01 -10.46
C VAL A 38 15.00 -2.32 -11.57
N PRO A 39 15.53 -3.07 -12.56
CA PRO A 39 16.14 -2.47 -13.75
C PRO A 39 15.16 -1.63 -14.54
N PHE A 40 15.64 -0.57 -15.21
CA PHE A 40 14.77 0.37 -15.93
C PHE A 40 13.92 -0.31 -17.00
N GLY A 41 14.50 -1.25 -17.76
CA GLY A 41 13.77 -1.99 -18.79
C GLY A 41 12.65 -2.89 -18.26
N GLU A 42 12.69 -3.25 -16.97
CA GLU A 42 11.64 -4.06 -16.35
C GLU A 42 10.53 -3.22 -15.73
N LEU A 43 10.80 -1.96 -15.36
CA LEU A 43 9.86 -1.11 -14.62
C LEU A 43 8.46 -1.01 -15.28
N PRO A 44 8.31 -0.88 -16.62
CA PRO A 44 7.00 -0.83 -17.26
C PRO A 44 6.18 -2.12 -17.15
N ALA A 45 6.83 -3.27 -16.96
CA ALA A 45 6.17 -4.57 -16.80
C ALA A 45 5.84 -4.89 -15.32
N ARG A 46 6.25 -4.02 -14.39
CA ARG A 46 6.05 -4.19 -12.96
C ARG A 46 4.79 -3.46 -12.51
N ARG A 47 4.18 -3.98 -11.45
CA ARG A 47 3.01 -3.38 -10.82
C ARG A 47 3.21 -3.30 -9.32
N LEU A 48 2.89 -2.16 -8.73
CA LEU A 48 3.00 -1.97 -7.29
C LEU A 48 1.66 -2.34 -6.65
N HIS A 49 1.69 -3.27 -5.70
CA HIS A 49 0.51 -3.77 -5.02
C HIS A 49 0.59 -3.41 -3.54
N PHE A 50 -0.43 -2.70 -3.08
CA PHE A 50 -0.66 -2.40 -1.67
C PHE A 50 -1.81 -3.27 -1.18
N GLY A 51 -1.57 -4.11 -0.17
CA GLY A 51 -2.62 -4.77 0.60
C GLY A 51 -2.80 -4.05 1.92
N VAL A 52 -3.98 -3.51 2.18
CA VAL A 52 -4.33 -2.81 3.42
C VAL A 52 -5.00 -3.81 4.35
N TYR A 53 -4.39 -4.03 5.52
CA TYR A 53 -4.84 -5.02 6.48
C TYR A 53 -5.18 -4.39 7.82
N ASP A 54 -6.10 -5.01 8.53
CA ASP A 54 -6.37 -4.74 9.93
C ASP A 54 -5.68 -5.80 10.81
N PHE A 55 -4.81 -5.37 11.71
CA PHE A 55 -4.13 -6.28 12.63
C PHE A 55 -5.05 -6.68 13.78
N ASP A 56 -5.29 -7.98 13.90
CA ASP A 56 -5.96 -8.60 15.05
C ASP A 56 -4.95 -9.43 15.84
N ARG A 57 -4.86 -9.15 17.15
CA ARG A 57 -3.96 -9.85 18.08
C ARG A 57 -4.44 -11.26 18.40
N PHE A 58 -5.75 -11.49 18.37
CA PHE A 58 -6.38 -12.73 18.83
C PHE A 58 -6.77 -13.66 17.69
N SER A 59 -6.78 -13.17 16.45
CA SER A 59 -6.96 -13.99 15.26
C SER A 59 -5.65 -14.48 14.67
N SER A 60 -5.66 -15.70 14.14
CA SER A 60 -4.54 -16.26 13.36
C SER A 60 -4.45 -15.67 11.94
N ARG A 61 -5.47 -14.91 11.52
CA ARG A 61 -5.55 -14.26 10.22
C ARG A 61 -5.96 -12.80 10.41
N HIS A 62 -5.16 -11.90 9.86
CA HIS A 62 -5.46 -10.48 9.83
C HIS A 62 -6.45 -10.19 8.71
N ASP A 63 -7.41 -9.31 8.95
CA ASP A 63 -8.46 -9.00 7.99
C ASP A 63 -7.91 -8.12 6.86
N LEU A 64 -8.23 -8.48 5.62
CA LEU A 64 -7.92 -7.64 4.47
C LEU A 64 -9.04 -6.58 4.37
N ILE A 65 -8.68 -5.31 4.52
CA ILE A 65 -9.60 -4.19 4.25
C ILE A 65 -9.81 -4.08 2.74
N GLY A 66 -8.72 -4.14 1.98
CA GLY A 66 -8.74 -4.13 0.52
C GLY A 66 -7.35 -3.92 -0.07
N GLN A 67 -7.28 -3.58 -1.36
CA GLN A 67 -6.02 -3.44 -2.08
C GLN A 67 -6.01 -2.27 -3.07
N VAL A 68 -4.81 -1.77 -3.35
CA VAL A 68 -4.54 -0.83 -4.43
C VAL A 68 -3.49 -1.47 -5.35
N VAL A 69 -3.75 -1.47 -6.65
CA VAL A 69 -2.77 -1.89 -7.66
C VAL A 69 -2.48 -0.71 -8.55
N LEU A 70 -1.20 -0.36 -8.66
CA LEU A 70 -0.72 0.69 -9.52
C LEU A 70 0.12 0.10 -10.65
N ASP A 71 -0.34 0.35 -11.87
CA ASP A 71 0.33 0.05 -13.12
C ASP A 71 1.09 1.28 -13.62
N ASN A 72 1.81 1.17 -14.74
CA ASN A 72 2.55 2.26 -15.38
C ASN A 72 3.46 3.01 -14.39
N LEU A 73 4.25 2.26 -13.61
CA LEU A 73 5.11 2.80 -12.56
C LEU A 73 6.11 3.84 -13.04
N LEU A 74 6.48 3.83 -14.33
CA LEU A 74 7.34 4.83 -14.92
C LEU A 74 6.67 6.21 -14.89
N GLU A 75 5.47 6.33 -15.46
CA GLU A 75 4.69 7.57 -15.47
C GLU A 75 4.37 8.05 -14.05
N ALA A 76 4.01 7.11 -13.17
CA ALA A 76 3.71 7.44 -11.78
C ALA A 76 4.95 7.91 -10.98
N ALA A 77 6.16 7.46 -11.36
CA ALA A 77 7.41 7.88 -10.73
C ALA A 77 8.02 9.14 -11.36
N GLU A 78 7.55 9.57 -12.53
CA GLU A 78 7.86 10.88 -13.13
C GLU A 78 7.09 12.02 -12.47
N ALA A 79 5.96 11.70 -11.81
CA ALA A 79 5.31 12.64 -10.91
C ALA A 79 6.30 13.07 -9.82
N ARG A 80 6.31 14.38 -9.50
CA ARG A 80 7.22 14.90 -8.48
C ARG A 80 7.00 14.17 -7.15
N PRO A 81 8.06 13.76 -6.43
CA PRO A 81 7.91 13.09 -5.14
C PRO A 81 7.10 13.89 -4.11
N GLU A 82 7.05 15.23 -4.26
CA GLU A 82 6.26 16.13 -3.42
C GLU A 82 4.75 16.10 -3.71
N VAL A 83 4.32 15.49 -4.82
CA VAL A 83 2.91 15.37 -5.20
C VAL A 83 2.45 13.96 -4.85
N PRO A 84 1.77 13.78 -3.71
CA PRO A 84 1.41 12.45 -3.27
C PRO A 84 0.21 11.94 -4.07
N ILE A 85 0.26 10.66 -4.43
CA ILE A 85 -0.74 9.96 -5.21
C ILE A 85 -1.80 9.42 -4.26
N TRP A 86 -3.07 9.75 -4.54
CA TRP A 86 -4.24 9.20 -3.85
C TRP A 86 -4.88 8.10 -4.70
N ARG A 87 -5.24 6.98 -4.07
CA ARG A 87 -5.94 5.87 -4.71
C ARG A 87 -6.95 5.24 -3.76
N ASP A 88 -8.17 5.05 -4.27
CA ASP A 88 -9.23 4.33 -3.58
C ASP A 88 -8.84 2.86 -3.37
N ILE A 89 -9.15 2.34 -2.18
CA ILE A 89 -8.96 0.94 -1.85
C ILE A 89 -10.09 0.14 -2.51
N GLN A 90 -9.73 -0.89 -3.26
CA GLN A 90 -10.66 -1.75 -3.97
C GLN A 90 -10.82 -3.11 -3.28
N GLU A 91 -12.03 -3.66 -3.31
CA GLU A 91 -12.29 -5.02 -2.90
C GLU A 91 -11.92 -6.01 -4.03
N GLY A 92 -11.44 -7.20 -3.69
CA GLY A 92 -11.11 -8.24 -4.68
C GLY A 92 -12.32 -8.79 -5.45
N SER A 93 -13.54 -8.47 -5.04
CA SER A 93 -14.82 -8.96 -5.56
C SER A 93 -15.45 -8.07 -6.65
N GLY A 94 -14.91 -6.89 -6.93
CA GLY A 94 -15.44 -5.98 -7.96
C GLY A 94 -16.68 -5.17 -7.56
N GLU A 95 -17.18 -5.31 -6.33
CA GLU A 95 -18.18 -4.40 -5.78
C GLU A 95 -17.52 -3.08 -5.35
N LYS A 96 -18.17 -1.95 -5.66
CA LYS A 96 -17.75 -0.63 -5.17
C LYS A 96 -18.13 -0.51 -3.70
N ALA A 97 -17.22 -0.91 -2.82
CA ALA A 97 -17.30 -0.61 -1.40
C ALA A 97 -16.49 0.65 -1.08
N ASP A 98 -17.01 1.49 -0.16
CA ASP A 98 -16.25 2.59 0.42
C ASP A 98 -15.31 2.02 1.49
N LEU A 99 -14.07 1.73 1.07
CA LEU A 99 -13.05 1.09 1.90
C LEU A 99 -12.00 2.08 2.42
N GLY A 100 -12.10 3.34 2.01
CA GLY A 100 -11.09 4.37 2.20
C GLY A 100 -10.07 4.45 1.05
N GLU A 101 -9.02 5.22 1.28
CA GLU A 101 -8.01 5.56 0.28
C GLU A 101 -6.60 5.52 0.87
N VAL A 102 -5.61 5.25 0.02
CA VAL A 102 -4.18 5.24 0.39
C VAL A 102 -3.47 6.39 -0.31
N ASN A 103 -2.61 7.06 0.45
CA ASN A 103 -1.75 8.12 -0.01
C ASN A 103 -0.28 7.70 0.03
N PHE A 104 0.41 7.83 -1.11
CA PHE A 104 1.79 7.41 -1.27
C PHE A 104 2.51 8.21 -2.35
N SER A 105 3.83 8.20 -2.37
CA SER A 105 4.63 8.77 -3.45
C SER A 105 5.64 7.76 -3.99
N LEU A 106 6.09 8.03 -5.22
CA LEU A 106 7.04 7.19 -5.93
C LEU A 106 8.20 8.04 -6.45
N CYS A 107 9.39 7.47 -6.43
CA CYS A 107 10.56 8.05 -7.07
C CYS A 107 11.39 6.92 -7.66
N TYR A 108 11.76 7.02 -8.93
CA TYR A 108 12.59 6.03 -9.58
C TYR A 108 13.93 6.64 -9.99
N LEU A 109 15.03 5.96 -9.63
CA LEU A 109 16.38 6.33 -10.01
C LEU A 109 16.93 5.32 -11.03
N PRO A 110 16.94 5.66 -12.35
CA PRO A 110 17.33 4.72 -13.40
C PRO A 110 18.76 4.20 -13.28
N THR A 111 19.70 5.07 -12.93
CA THR A 111 21.13 4.72 -12.81
C THR A 111 21.40 3.68 -11.72
N ALA A 112 20.59 3.67 -10.66
CA ALA A 112 20.70 2.71 -9.56
C ALA A 112 19.74 1.51 -9.71
N GLY A 113 18.84 1.52 -10.71
CA GLY A 113 17.77 0.55 -10.82
C GLY A 113 16.92 0.49 -9.55
N ARG A 114 16.56 1.64 -8.98
CA ARG A 114 15.91 1.70 -7.66
C ARG A 114 14.59 2.45 -7.72
N LEU A 115 13.51 1.76 -7.35
CA LEU A 115 12.20 2.33 -7.08
C LEU A 115 12.03 2.56 -5.59
N THR A 116 11.83 3.80 -5.19
CA THR A 116 11.51 4.20 -3.83
C THR A 116 10.01 4.47 -3.72
N VAL A 117 9.40 3.91 -2.68
CA VAL A 117 7.96 4.01 -2.38
C VAL A 117 7.81 4.57 -0.98
N THR A 118 7.12 5.69 -0.83
CA THR A 118 6.79 6.24 0.49
C THR A 118 5.31 6.08 0.74
N VAL A 119 4.95 5.26 1.74
CA VAL A 119 3.56 5.12 2.20
C VAL A 119 3.33 6.16 3.27
N ILE A 120 2.58 7.21 2.91
CA ILE A 120 2.42 8.40 3.74
C ILE A 120 1.31 8.13 4.75
N ARG A 121 0.09 7.89 4.27
CA ARG A 121 -1.08 7.69 5.12
C ARG A 121 -2.19 6.92 4.41
N ALA A 122 -3.19 6.50 5.17
CA ALA A 122 -4.49 6.13 4.63
C ALA A 122 -5.59 6.95 5.31
N SER A 123 -6.73 7.09 4.64
CA SER A 123 -7.84 7.91 5.13
C SER A 123 -9.16 7.18 4.98
N ASN A 124 -10.06 7.40 5.94
CA ASN A 124 -11.41 6.86 5.97
C ASN A 124 -11.47 5.33 5.81
N LEU A 125 -10.54 4.61 6.45
CA LEU A 125 -10.53 3.15 6.37
C LEU A 125 -11.82 2.56 6.94
N ARG A 126 -12.34 1.53 6.27
CA ARG A 126 -13.45 0.74 6.80
C ARG A 126 -13.02 0.02 8.09
N ALA A 127 -13.82 0.16 9.15
CA ALA A 127 -13.61 -0.57 10.39
C ALA A 127 -13.92 -2.06 10.20
N MET A 128 -13.01 -2.94 10.64
CA MET A 128 -13.19 -4.40 10.57
C MET A 128 -13.54 -5.03 11.93
N ASP A 129 -13.35 -4.32 13.04
CA ASP A 129 -13.67 -4.78 14.40
C ASP A 129 -15.21 -4.85 14.65
N LEU A 130 -15.89 -5.88 14.14
CA LEU A 130 -17.29 -6.18 14.50
C LEU A 130 -17.42 -7.30 15.55
N THR A 131 -16.31 -7.81 16.08
CA THR A 131 -16.29 -8.96 17.01
C THR A 131 -15.93 -8.59 18.45
N GLY A 132 -16.34 -7.43 18.98
CA GLY A 132 -16.55 -7.21 20.43
C GLY A 132 -15.43 -7.52 21.46
N TYR A 133 -14.23 -7.91 21.05
CA TYR A 133 -13.12 -8.26 21.92
C TYR A 133 -11.94 -7.31 21.65
N SER A 134 -11.95 -6.18 22.35
CA SER A 134 -10.85 -5.21 22.42
C SER A 134 -10.10 -5.31 23.73
#